data_AF-A0A061NYK2-F1
#
_entry.id   AF-A0A061NYK2-F1
#
_cell.length_a   1.000
_cell.length_b   1.000
_cell.length_c   1.000
_cell.angle_alpha   90.00
_cell.angle_beta   90.00
_cell.angle_gamma   90.00
#
_symmetry.space_group_name_H-M   'P 1'
#
loop_
_entity.id
_entity.type
_entity.pdbx_description
1 polymer ?
#
loop_
_entity_poly.entity_id
_entity_poly.type
_entity_poly.pdbx_seq_one_letter_code
_entity_poly.pdbx_strand_id
1 'polypeptide(L)' 'MKQFLLSFTSLALIGVFGINDADAAEQEEVADLVNEEREERGLDPLELDEDLSEVAQVKSEDMNENNYFST' A
#
# COMPACT_ATOMS: atom_id res chain seq x y z
N MET A 1 26.37 -2.38 32.18
CA MET A 1 27.56 -2.84 31.43
C MET A 1 27.17 -4.03 30.56
N LYS A 2 27.37 -3.87 29.25
CA LYS A 2 27.61 -4.90 28.20
C LYS A 2 26.64 -6.08 28.03
N GLN A 3 25.86 -6.02 26.93
CA GLN A 3 25.83 -6.96 25.78
C GLN A 3 24.48 -6.76 25.04
N PHE A 4 24.32 -6.03 23.93
CA PHE A 4 24.92 -6.02 22.58
C PHE A 4 24.78 -7.34 21.81
N LEU A 5 24.12 -7.22 20.64
CA LEU A 5 23.95 -8.13 19.49
C LEU A 5 22.82 -9.15 19.51
N LEU A 6 21.78 -8.85 18.70
CA LEU A 6 21.13 -9.65 17.65
C LEU A 6 20.07 -8.69 17.04
N SER A 7 19.99 -8.28 15.78
CA SER A 7 20.71 -8.55 14.55
C SER A 7 20.33 -7.41 13.58
N PHE A 8 21.32 -6.68 13.04
CA PHE A 8 21.13 -5.70 11.97
C PHE A 8 20.97 -6.45 10.63
N THR A 9 19.78 -6.93 10.31
CA THR A 9 19.39 -7.40 8.96
C THR A 9 17.86 -7.42 8.90
N SER A 10 17.19 -6.29 8.72
CA SER A 10 16.76 -5.94 7.37
C SER A 10 16.49 -4.44 7.32
N LEU A 11 17.51 -3.65 6.99
CA LEU A 11 17.27 -2.38 6.31
C LEU A 11 17.14 -2.75 4.83
N ALA A 12 16.04 -3.41 4.47
CA ALA A 12 15.66 -3.56 3.08
C ALA A 12 15.18 -2.18 2.60
N LEU A 13 16.12 -1.44 2.03
CA LEU A 13 15.92 -0.68 0.80
C LEU A 13 14.61 0.14 0.70
N ILE A 14 14.33 1.01 1.68
CA ILE A 14 13.44 2.15 1.43
C ILE A 14 14.25 3.16 0.62
N GLY A 15 14.34 2.94 -0.69
CA GLY A 15 15.17 3.78 -1.55
C GLY A 15 15.20 3.41 -3.03
N VAL A 16 14.28 2.56 -3.52
CA VAL A 16 14.16 2.29 -4.97
C VAL A 16 12.72 2.34 -5.51
N PHE A 17 11.67 2.23 -4.70
CA PHE A 17 10.28 2.36 -5.19
C PHE A 17 9.44 3.17 -4.20
N GLY A 18 8.72 4.17 -4.71
CA GLY A 18 8.25 5.36 -3.99
C GLY A 18 6.98 5.21 -3.16
N ILE A 19 6.88 4.19 -2.30
CA ILE A 19 5.76 4.10 -1.35
C ILE A 19 6.12 4.90 -0.09
N ASN A 20 5.37 5.96 0.21
CA ASN A 20 5.45 6.61 1.52
C ASN A 20 4.66 5.80 2.54
N ASP A 21 5.13 5.70 3.80
CA ASP A 21 4.43 4.96 4.88
C ASP A 21 2.97 5.43 5.10
N ALA A 22 2.65 6.68 4.78
CA ALA A 22 1.29 7.21 4.86
C ALA A 22 0.36 6.63 3.77
N ASP A 23 0.87 6.49 2.54
CA ASP A 23 0.09 5.96 1.41
C ASP A 23 -0.29 4.49 1.65
N ALA A 24 0.62 3.72 2.25
CA ALA A 24 0.37 2.33 2.62
C ALA A 24 -0.75 2.19 3.66
N ALA A 25 -0.79 3.06 4.66
CA ALA A 25 -1.84 3.05 5.68
C ALA A 25 -3.22 3.39 5.10
N GLU A 26 -3.27 4.34 4.16
CA GLU A 26 -4.51 4.71 3.47
C GLU A 26 -5.02 3.58 2.56
N GLN A 27 -4.13 2.88 1.85
CA GLN A 27 -4.48 1.71 1.03
C GLN A 27 -5.03 0.56 1.86
N GLU A 28 -4.45 0.30 3.04
CA GLU A 28 -4.92 -0.72 3.99
C GLU A 28 -6.31 -0.39 4.52
N GLU A 29 -6.55 0.86 4.94
CA GLU A 29 -7.87 1.31 5.41
C GLU A 29 -8.95 1.17 4.34
N VAL A 30 -8.64 1.51 3.09
CA VAL A 30 -9.58 1.33 1.97
C VAL A 30 -9.87 -0.14 1.71
N ALA A 31 -8.85 -1.01 1.75
CA ALA A 31 -9.03 -2.45 1.55
C ALA A 31 -9.90 -3.08 2.64
N ASP A 32 -9.70 -2.66 3.90
CA ASP A 32 -10.49 -3.12 5.05
C ASP A 32 -11.97 -2.75 4.89
N LEU A 33 -12.27 -1.49 4.56
CA LEU A 33 -13.64 -1.03 4.34
C LEU A 33 -14.32 -1.75 3.17
N VAL A 34 -13.60 -1.98 2.09
CA VAL A 34 -14.11 -2.75 0.95
C VAL A 34 -14.39 -4.20 1.36
N ASN A 35 -13.53 -4.80 2.19
CA ASN A 35 -13.70 -6.17 2.65
C ASN A 35 -14.86 -6.31 3.65
N GLU A 36 -15.10 -5.32 4.52
CA GLU A 36 -16.29 -5.26 5.37
C GLU A 36 -17.58 -5.33 4.52
N GLU A 37 -17.66 -4.48 3.49
CA GLU A 37 -18.78 -4.46 2.54
C GLU A 37 -18.90 -5.77 1.72
N ARG A 38 -17.79 -6.42 1.39
CA ARG A 38 -17.80 -7.72 0.70
C ARG A 38 -18.32 -8.83 1.59
N GLU A 39 -17.91 -8.85 2.86
CA GLU A 39 -18.38 -9.81 3.86
C GLU A 39 -19.89 -9.67 4.07
N GLU A 40 -20.42 -8.45 4.18
CA GLU A 40 -21.86 -8.20 4.26
C GLU A 40 -22.65 -8.79 3.09
N ARG A 41 -22.01 -8.91 1.92
CA ARG A 41 -22.58 -9.50 0.70
C ARG A 41 -22.26 -10.98 0.52
N GLY A 42 -21.58 -11.61 1.49
CA GLY A 42 -21.18 -13.01 1.45
C GLY A 42 -20.10 -13.32 0.41
N LEU A 43 -19.26 -12.34 0.08
CA LEU A 43 -18.12 -12.48 -0.82
C LEU A 43 -16.82 -12.66 -0.02
N ASP A 44 -15.89 -13.44 -0.57
CA ASP A 44 -14.56 -13.60 0.03
C ASP A 44 -13.78 -12.28 0.06
N PRO A 45 -12.94 -12.02 1.07
CA PRO A 45 -12.11 -10.82 1.12
C PRO A 45 -11.10 -10.79 -0.03
N LEU A 46 -10.71 -9.57 -0.44
CA LEU A 46 -9.61 -9.32 -1.35
C LEU A 46 -8.32 -9.14 -0.55
N GLU A 47 -7.22 -9.57 -1.15
CA GLU A 47 -5.88 -9.29 -0.66
C GLU A 47 -5.28 -8.15 -1.48
N LEU A 48 -4.52 -7.27 -0.81
CA LEU A 48 -3.75 -6.25 -1.50
C LEU A 48 -2.62 -6.90 -2.29
N ASP A 49 -2.46 -6.44 -3.54
CA ASP A 49 -1.38 -6.85 -4.43
C ASP A 49 -0.46 -5.64 -4.64
N GLU A 50 0.82 -5.80 -4.28
CA GLU A 50 1.79 -4.70 -4.23
C GLU A 50 2.03 -4.08 -5.62
N ASP A 51 2.18 -4.91 -6.66
CA ASP A 51 2.38 -4.45 -8.03
C ASP A 51 1.15 -3.69 -8.54
N LEU A 52 -0.07 -4.16 -8.21
CA LEU A 52 -1.31 -3.49 -8.57
C LEU A 52 -1.48 -2.15 -7.85
N SER A 53 -1.13 -2.09 -6.56
CA SER A 53 -1.14 -0.85 -5.78
C SER A 53 -0.16 0.17 -6.35
N GLU A 54 1.04 -0.25 -6.76
CA GLU A 54 2.03 0.64 -7.37
C GLU A 54 1.51 1.26 -8.68
N VAL A 55 0.98 0.45 -9.61
CA VAL A 55 0.47 0.99 -10.88
C VAL A 55 -0.75 1.89 -10.69
N ALA A 56 -1.59 1.62 -9.67
CA ALA A 56 -2.72 2.47 -9.31
C ALA A 56 -2.27 3.82 -8.75
N GLN A 57 -1.21 3.83 -7.93
CA GLN A 57 -0.58 5.04 -7.42
C GLN A 57 -0.02 5.89 -8.57
N VAL A 58 0.77 5.29 -9.46
CA VAL A 58 1.33 5.98 -10.65
C VAL A 58 0.22 6.59 -11.50
N LYS A 59 -0.89 5.89 -11.69
CA LYS A 59 -2.03 6.41 -12.45
C LYS A 59 -2.71 7.58 -11.73
N SER A 60 -2.81 7.52 -10.41
CA SER A 60 -3.41 8.58 -9.60
C SER A 60 -2.56 9.86 -9.61
N GLU A 61 -1.24 9.72 -9.56
CA GLU A 61 -0.30 10.81 -9.74
C GLU A 61 -0.42 11.45 -11.12
N ASP A 62 -0.44 10.63 -12.19
CA ASP A 62 -0.62 11.11 -13.56
C ASP A 62 -1.93 11.89 -13.75
N MET A 63 -3.03 11.42 -13.13
CA MET A 63 -4.32 12.11 -13.12
C MET A 63 -4.26 13.48 -12.43
N ASN A 64 -3.60 13.54 -11.28
CA ASN A 64 -3.41 14.77 -10.52
C ASN A 64 -2.54 15.78 -11.29
N GLU A 65 -1.42 15.33 -11.84
CA GLU A 65 -0.48 16.17 -12.59
C GLU A 65 -1.09 16.73 -13.88
N ASN A 66 -1.82 15.89 -14.62
CA ASN A 66 -2.41 16.26 -15.90
C ASN A 66 -3.85 16.79 -15.77
N ASN A 67 -4.36 16.99 -14.55
CA ASN A 67 -5.67 17.57 -14.25
C ASN A 67 -6.82 16.87 -14.98
N TYR A 68 -6.84 15.53 -14.97
CA TYR A 68 -7.91 14.75 -15.57
C TYR A 68 -8.37 13.64 -14.64
N PHE A 69 -9.61 13.19 -14.85
CA PHE A 69 -10.17 12.03 -14.19
C PHE A 69 -10.64 11.05 -15.24
N SER A 70 -9.97 9.90 -15.34
CA SER A 70 -10.35 8.81 -16.23
C SER A 70 -10.20 7.49 -15.49
N THR A 71 -11.25 6.69 -15.57
CA THR A 71 -11.28 5.28 -15.24
C THR A 71 -10.58 4.44 -16.30
#